data_AF-A0A953E5X5-F1
#
_entry.id   AF-A0A953E5X5-F1
#
_cell.length_a   1.000
_cell.length_b   1.000
_cell.length_c   1.000
_cell.angle_alpha   90.00
_cell.angle_beta   90.00
_cell.angle_gamma   90.00
#
_symmetry.space_group_name_H-M   'P 1'
#
loop_
_entity.id
_entity.type
_entity.pdbx_description
1 polymer ?
#
loop_
_entity_poly.entity_id
_entity_poly.type
_entity_poly.pdbx_seq_one_letter_code
_entity_poly.pdbx_strand_id
1 'polypeptide(L)'
;MFKTTTPLQRLRESSYALADLPDSFRTGDIGEFGQPITKALSAATVDDVAFAVQALGDEADAIFRRVTALKQLHDRARRAGARGADLAVEAAVRLEERRK
;
A
#
# COMPACT_ATOMS: atom_id res chain seq x y z
N MET A 1 18.36 13.34 -33.94
CA MET A 1 18.24 12.16 -33.06
C MET A 1 16.75 11.92 -32.83
N PHE A 2 16.14 10.98 -33.56
CA PHE A 2 14.73 10.66 -33.36
C PHE A 2 14.62 9.88 -32.05
N LYS A 3 13.98 10.45 -31.03
CA LYS A 3 13.62 9.70 -29.84
C LYS A 3 12.54 8.70 -30.28
N THR A 4 12.90 7.43 -30.39
CA THR A 4 11.91 6.37 -30.57
C THR A 4 11.22 6.18 -29.23
N THR A 5 10.20 7.00 -28.95
CA THR A 5 9.42 6.90 -27.71
C THR A 5 8.68 5.56 -27.71
N THR A 6 8.93 4.72 -26.71
CA THR A 6 8.24 3.42 -26.59
C THR A 6 6.74 3.64 -26.36
N PRO A 7 5.87 2.68 -26.70
CA PRO A 7 4.43 2.80 -26.40
C PRO A 7 4.14 3.13 -24.93
N LEU A 8 4.91 2.53 -24.00
CA LEU A 8 4.79 2.80 -22.58
C LEU A 8 5.21 4.24 -22.22
N GLN A 9 6.31 4.75 -22.78
CA GLN A 9 6.71 6.15 -22.58
C GLN A 9 5.66 7.12 -23.13
N ARG A 10 5.09 6.83 -24.30
CA ARG A 10 3.98 7.64 -24.85
C ARG A 10 2.77 7.67 -23.92
N LEU A 11 2.45 6.56 -23.25
CA LEU A 11 1.35 6.52 -22.28
C LEU A 11 1.65 7.38 -21.05
N ARG A 12 2.86 7.26 -20.47
CA ARG A 12 3.29 8.09 -19.34
C ARG A 12 3.24 9.58 -19.64
N GLU A 13 3.62 9.97 -20.87
CA GLU A 13 3.60 11.37 -21.32
C GLU A 13 2.18 11.87 -21.65
N SER A 14 1.20 10.98 -21.83
CA SER A 14 -0.14 11.37 -22.29
C SER A 14 -1.06 11.91 -21.19
N SER A 15 -0.82 11.55 -19.92
CA SER A 15 -1.65 11.99 -18.79
C SER A 15 -0.91 11.88 -17.46
N TYR A 16 -1.17 12.83 -16.56
CA TYR A 16 -0.64 12.81 -15.20
C TYR A 16 -1.00 11.51 -14.45
N ALA A 17 -2.20 10.97 -14.66
CA ALA A 17 -2.64 9.73 -14.02
C ALA A 17 -1.85 8.49 -14.45
N LEU A 18 -1.14 8.54 -15.59
CA LEU A 18 -0.35 7.44 -16.14
C LEU A 18 1.16 7.68 -16.01
N ALA A 19 1.57 8.86 -15.51
CA ALA A 19 2.99 9.23 -15.40
C ALA A 19 3.78 8.24 -14.54
N ASP A 20 3.15 7.72 -13.50
CA ASP A 20 3.74 6.81 -12.52
C ASP A 20 3.58 5.33 -12.88
N LEU A 21 3.10 4.99 -14.08
CA LEU A 21 3.08 3.58 -14.52
C LEU A 21 4.48 2.99 -14.40
N PRO A 22 4.69 1.86 -13.71
CA PRO A 22 6.01 1.30 -13.48
C PRO A 22 6.52 0.55 -14.73
N ASP A 23 7.82 0.29 -14.82
CA ASP A 23 8.38 -0.54 -15.91
C ASP A 23 8.02 -2.02 -15.74
N SER A 24 7.86 -2.46 -14.49
CA SER A 24 7.45 -3.81 -14.12
C SER A 24 6.60 -3.79 -12.86
N PHE A 25 5.79 -4.83 -12.68
CA PHE A 25 4.93 -4.99 -11.51
C PHE A 25 4.82 -6.46 -11.10
N ARG A 26 4.29 -6.70 -9.90
CA ARG A 26 3.99 -8.04 -9.39
C ARG A 26 2.51 -8.32 -9.56
N THR A 27 2.16 -9.49 -10.08
CA THR A 27 0.76 -9.92 -10.22
C THR A 27 0.21 -10.57 -8.95
N GLY A 28 1.08 -10.90 -7.99
CA GLY A 28 0.72 -11.55 -6.72
C GLY A 28 1.90 -12.30 -6.11
N ASP A 29 1.62 -13.03 -5.03
CA ASP A 29 2.66 -13.55 -4.14
C ASP A 29 3.39 -14.79 -4.68
N ILE A 30 2.74 -15.67 -5.46
CA ILE A 30 3.32 -16.98 -5.80
C ILE A 30 2.87 -17.49 -7.19
N GLY A 31 3.83 -17.62 -8.12
CA GLY A 31 3.68 -18.46 -9.32
C GLY A 31 3.94 -19.94 -9.04
N GLU A 32 3.84 -20.80 -10.06
CA GLU A 32 3.95 -22.28 -9.96
C GLU A 32 5.21 -22.81 -9.22
N PHE A 33 6.26 -21.98 -9.11
CA PHE A 33 7.53 -22.33 -8.45
C PHE A 33 7.84 -21.53 -7.18
N GLY A 34 6.86 -20.91 -6.52
CA GLY A 34 7.12 -20.18 -5.27
C GLY A 34 7.75 -18.79 -5.44
N GLN A 35 7.92 -18.33 -6.69
CA GLN A 35 8.55 -17.05 -7.01
C GLN A 35 7.46 -16.00 -7.34
N PRO A 36 7.59 -14.76 -6.84
CA PRO A 36 6.73 -13.65 -7.28
C PRO A 36 6.89 -13.45 -8.79
N ILE A 37 5.80 -13.51 -9.54
CA ILE A 37 5.83 -13.25 -10.99
C ILE A 37 5.98 -11.74 -11.17
N THR A 38 7.23 -11.28 -11.31
CA THR A 38 7.52 -9.91 -11.74
C THR A 38 7.41 -9.86 -13.25
N LYS A 39 6.50 -9.05 -13.78
CA LYS A 39 6.24 -8.92 -15.21
C LYS A 39 6.55 -7.51 -15.70
N ALA A 40 7.17 -7.42 -16.87
CA ALA A 40 7.33 -6.13 -17.54
C ALA A 40 5.98 -5.61 -18.02
N LEU A 41 5.66 -4.34 -17.75
CA LEU A 41 4.38 -3.75 -18.13
C LEU A 41 4.19 -3.74 -19.66
N SER A 42 5.29 -3.62 -20.42
CA SER A 42 5.29 -3.71 -21.88
C SER A 42 4.89 -5.09 -22.44
N ALA A 43 4.95 -6.14 -21.62
CA ALA A 43 4.63 -7.52 -21.99
C ALA A 43 3.45 -8.10 -21.17
N ALA A 44 2.77 -7.26 -20.40
CA ALA A 44 1.64 -7.67 -19.58
C ALA A 44 0.33 -7.73 -20.38
N THR A 45 -0.51 -8.71 -20.06
CA THR A 45 -1.90 -8.76 -20.49
C THR A 45 -2.76 -7.89 -19.57
N VAL A 46 -4.00 -7.63 -19.98
CA VAL A 46 -4.98 -6.93 -19.14
C VAL A 46 -5.27 -7.69 -17.84
N ASP A 47 -5.32 -9.02 -17.89
CA ASP A 47 -5.54 -9.85 -16.70
C ASP A 47 -4.36 -9.77 -15.72
N ASP A 48 -3.11 -9.74 -16.20
CA ASP A 48 -1.95 -9.52 -15.33
C ASP A 48 -2.09 -8.19 -14.57
N VAL A 49 -2.48 -7.12 -15.27
CA VAL A 49 -2.70 -5.80 -14.64
C VAL A 49 -3.84 -5.87 -13.61
N ALA A 50 -4.93 -6.58 -13.91
CA ALA A 50 -6.04 -6.77 -12.97
C ALA A 50 -5.60 -7.50 -11.69
N PHE A 51 -4.81 -8.56 -11.82
CA PHE A 51 -4.25 -9.27 -10.67
C PHE A 51 -3.30 -8.40 -9.85
N ALA A 52 -2.44 -7.62 -10.51
CA ALA A 52 -1.55 -6.69 -9.84
C ALA A 52 -2.31 -5.61 -9.05
N VAL A 53 -3.40 -5.08 -9.63
CA VAL A 53 -4.27 -4.12 -8.94
C VAL A 53 -4.91 -4.75 -7.71
N GLN A 54 -5.39 -5.99 -7.79
CA GLN A 54 -5.94 -6.70 -6.63
C GLN A 54 -4.90 -6.88 -5.53
N ALA A 55 -3.69 -7.38 -5.88
CA ALA A 55 -2.61 -7.59 -4.93
C ALA A 55 -2.18 -6.29 -4.23
N LEU A 56 -1.98 -5.21 -5.00
CA LEU A 56 -1.67 -3.89 -4.45
C LEU A 56 -2.80 -3.35 -3.58
N GLY A 57 -4.06 -3.64 -3.93
CA GLY A 57 -5.24 -3.30 -3.12
C GLY A 57 -5.19 -3.99 -1.76
N ASP A 58 -4.89 -5.28 -1.72
CA ASP A 58 -4.77 -6.06 -0.46
C ASP A 58 -3.63 -5.53 0.43
N GLU A 59 -2.50 -5.16 -0.17
CA GLU A 59 -1.37 -4.51 0.53
C GLU A 59 -1.77 -3.14 1.10
N ALA A 60 -2.44 -2.31 0.29
CA ALA A 60 -2.92 -1.00 0.72
C ALA A 60 -3.91 -1.12 1.88
N ASP A 61 -4.85 -2.05 1.79
CA ASP A 61 -5.81 -2.35 2.85
C ASP A 61 -5.13 -2.80 4.14
N ALA A 62 -4.10 -3.65 4.03
CA ALA A 62 -3.32 -4.06 5.19
C ALA A 62 -2.61 -2.88 5.86
N ILE A 63 -2.05 -1.96 5.07
CA ILE A 63 -1.45 -0.71 5.58
C ILE A 63 -2.52 0.16 6.25
N PHE A 64 -3.68 0.38 5.61
CA PHE A 64 -4.76 1.18 6.18
C PHE A 64 -5.29 0.61 7.49
N ARG A 65 -5.44 -0.71 7.60
CA ARG A 65 -5.81 -1.39 8.85
C ARG A 65 -4.80 -1.09 9.96
N ARG A 66 -3.50 -1.21 9.67
CA ARG A 66 -2.42 -0.91 10.65
C ARG A 66 -2.42 0.56 11.07
N VAL A 67 -2.51 1.48 10.11
CA VAL A 67 -2.58 2.93 10.37
C VAL A 67 -3.79 3.26 11.24
N THR A 68 -4.95 2.68 10.93
CA THR A 68 -6.18 2.90 11.71
C THR A 68 -6.04 2.37 13.12
N ALA A 69 -5.47 1.17 13.31
CA ALA A 69 -5.23 0.61 14.63
C ALA A 69 -4.31 1.51 15.48
N LEU A 70 -3.23 2.03 14.89
CA LEU A 70 -2.31 2.95 15.58
C LEU A 70 -2.97 4.29 15.94
N LYS A 71 -3.79 4.86 15.03
CA LYS A 71 -4.57 6.07 15.32
C LYS A 71 -5.51 5.85 16.51
N GLN A 72 -6.22 4.73 16.52
CA GLN A 72 -7.12 4.41 17.62
C GLN A 72 -6.38 4.18 18.95
N LEU A 73 -5.20 3.56 18.94
CA LEU A 73 -4.35 3.42 20.12
C LEU A 73 -3.93 4.79 20.65
N HIS A 74 -3.44 5.65 19.76
CA HIS A 74 -3.06 7.02 20.09
C HIS A 74 -4.24 7.79 20.73
N ASP A 75 -5.42 7.75 20.11
CA ASP A 75 -6.59 8.48 20.61
C ASP A 75 -7.04 7.98 21.99
N ARG A 76 -7.00 6.67 22.23
CA ARG A 76 -7.25 6.10 23.56
C ARG A 76 -6.23 6.59 24.59
N ALA A 77 -4.95 6.58 24.27
CA ALA A 77 -3.90 7.10 25.15
C ALA A 77 -4.11 8.58 25.47
N ARG A 78 -4.46 9.42 24.47
CA ARG A 78 -4.75 10.85 24.68
C ARG A 78 -5.97 11.08 25.56
N ARG A 79 -7.04 10.32 25.36
CA ARG A 79 -8.24 10.36 26.23
C ARG A 79 -7.93 9.96 27.67
N ALA A 80 -6.90 9.14 27.89
CA ALA A 80 -6.38 8.80 29.22
C ALA A 80 -5.48 9.90 29.83
N GLY A 81 -5.24 11.00 29.12
CA GLY A 81 -4.36 12.10 29.56
C GLY A 81 -2.89 11.94 29.21
N ALA A 82 -2.52 10.99 28.33
CA ALA A 82 -1.14 10.78 27.94
C ALA A 82 -0.54 11.98 27.18
N ARG A 83 0.71 12.30 27.50
CA ARG A 83 1.59 13.24 26.82
C ARG A 83 2.43 12.52 25.76
N GLY A 84 3.10 13.28 24.90
CA GLY A 84 3.83 12.72 23.76
C GLY A 84 5.01 11.80 24.13
N ALA A 85 5.53 11.91 25.34
CA ALA A 85 6.61 11.06 25.85
C ALA A 85 6.12 9.84 26.65
N ASP A 86 4.81 9.71 26.88
CA ASP A 86 4.25 8.63 27.67
C ASP A 86 4.09 7.34 26.84
N LEU A 87 4.10 6.19 27.52
CA LEU A 87 3.89 4.89 26.89
C LEU A 87 2.42 4.71 26.48
N ALA A 88 2.17 4.68 25.17
CA ALA A 88 0.81 4.70 24.61
C ALA A 88 -0.05 3.50 25.02
N VAL A 89 0.54 2.29 25.09
CA VAL A 89 -0.19 1.07 25.49
C VAL A 89 -0.63 1.16 26.94
N GLU A 90 0.28 1.49 27.86
CA GLU A 90 -0.04 1.62 29.28
C GLU A 90 -1.11 2.69 29.53
N ALA A 91 -0.99 3.83 28.85
CA ALA A 91 -1.99 4.88 28.95
C ALA A 91 -3.36 4.46 28.44
N ALA A 92 -3.43 3.77 27.29
CA ALA A 92 -4.68 3.30 26.73
C ALA A 92 -5.35 2.24 27.64
N VAL A 93 -4.59 1.36 28.27
CA VAL A 93 -5.12 0.35 29.22
C VAL A 93 -5.79 1.03 30.43
N ARG A 94 -5.17 2.07 31.00
CA ARG A 94 -5.76 2.85 32.11
C ARG A 94 -7.13 3.44 31.77
N LEU A 95 -7.40 3.74 30.50
CA LEU A 95 -8.71 4.23 30.06
C LEU A 95 -9.76 3.12 30.08
N GLU A 96 -9.41 1.92 29.62
CA GLU A 96 -10.33 0.78 29.59
C GLU A 96 -10.72 0.33 31.02
N GLU A 97 -9.78 0.41 31.97
CA GLU A 97 -10.03 0.11 33.38
C GLU A 97 -10.98 1.12 34.05
N ARG A 98 -10.97 2.39 33.64
CA ARG A 98 -11.88 3.44 34.16
C ARG A 98 -13.30 3.34 33.62
N ARG A 99 -13.53 2.58 32.55
CA ARG A 99 -14.85 2.39 31.91
C ARG A 99 -15.57 1.15 32.41
N LYS A 100 -14.90 0.29 33.17
CA LYS A 100 -15.49 -0.83 33.92
C LYS A 100 -15.98 -0.34 35.28
#